data_AF-A0A497GRG8-F1
#
_entry.id   AF-A0A497GRG8-F1
#
_cell.length_a   1.000
_cell.length_b   1.000
_cell.length_c   1.000
_cell.angle_alpha   90.00
_cell.angle_beta   90.00
_cell.angle_gamma   90.00
#
_symmetry.space_group_name_H-M   'P 1'
#
loop_
_entity.id
_entity.type
_entity.pdbx_description
1 polymer ?
#
loop_
_entity_poly.entity_id
_entity_poly.type
_entity_poly.pdbx_seq_one_letter_code
_entity_poly.pdbx_strand_id
1 'polypeptide(L)'
;MMVRKYNDEILRTIKELRDRGYGYERIRKYLKEHHGIEVPYSTLHYLVRIKLGDRRTYRGGEEIPWNPEDCLKDPKKAEKLAYLIGVCLSDANVYSDGKGRYRFKLRVKDEAFVDEVYNALKTIGLRPFKGYIRKEKRHYVCAYGKRFYSFMLTIKKHPEIAKEYIKEHEIAFLKGFYEGDGCLGKRKKTVYFSNTDLTKIKIITWALERAGFKYRIGVSRTKSGKIVENDRIRVIRRTRPVIIISLDSNSSRRFLALAKPCIKEENLEGKLPKDHPKPLSTYKANYSVGMNFILTKEIMSFTS
;
A
#
# COMPACT_ATOMS: atom_id res chain seq x y z
N MET A 1 49.74 19.49 12.63
CA MET A 1 49.74 18.01 12.52
C MET A 1 48.42 17.46 13.04
N MET A 2 47.51 17.00 12.16
CA MET A 2 46.31 16.24 12.60
C MET A 2 45.80 15.31 11.49
N VAL A 3 46.73 14.69 10.75
CA VAL A 3 46.43 13.73 9.68
C VAL A 3 47.12 12.41 10.03
N ARG A 4 46.32 11.32 10.01
CA ARG A 4 46.64 9.89 10.23
C ARG A 4 46.72 9.39 11.68
N LYS A 5 45.66 8.70 12.12
CA LYS A 5 45.77 7.38 12.79
C LYS A 5 44.41 6.72 12.98
N TYR A 6 43.68 6.44 11.91
CA TYR A 6 42.87 5.21 11.93
C TYR A 6 43.79 4.14 11.38
N ASN A 7 44.40 3.40 12.31
CA ASN A 7 45.31 2.31 12.00
C ASN A 7 44.55 1.23 11.20
N ASP A 8 45.26 0.45 10.38
CA ASP A 8 44.65 -0.65 9.60
C ASP A 8 43.90 -1.65 10.48
N GLU A 9 44.27 -1.74 11.75
CA GLU A 9 43.57 -2.50 12.78
C GLU A 9 42.15 -1.98 13.04
N ILE A 10 41.96 -0.67 13.24
CA ILE A 10 40.62 -0.07 13.44
C ILE A 10 39.76 -0.23 12.18
N LEU A 11 40.35 -0.11 10.99
CA LEU A 11 39.64 -0.37 9.73
C LEU A 11 39.21 -1.84 9.60
N ARG A 12 40.07 -2.79 10.01
CA ARG A 12 39.73 -4.23 10.08
C ARG A 12 38.61 -4.49 11.08
N THR A 13 38.71 -3.95 12.30
CA THR A 13 37.64 -4.07 13.32
C THR A 13 36.32 -3.50 12.81
N ILE A 14 36.33 -2.31 12.18
CA ILE A 14 35.12 -1.71 11.59
C ILE A 14 34.55 -2.64 10.51
N LYS A 15 35.39 -3.21 9.64
CA LYS A 15 34.95 -4.15 8.60
C LYS A 15 34.31 -5.40 9.20
N GLU A 16 34.95 -6.04 10.17
CA GLU A 16 34.41 -7.23 10.85
C GLU A 16 33.07 -6.95 11.54
N LEU A 17 32.96 -5.82 12.25
CA LEU A 17 31.70 -5.42 12.87
C LEU A 17 30.61 -5.17 11.83
N ARG A 18 30.94 -4.55 10.69
CA ARG A 18 30.01 -4.34 9.58
C ARG A 18 29.57 -5.67 8.97
N ASP A 19 30.47 -6.64 8.84
CA ASP A 19 30.17 -7.98 8.34
C ASP A 19 29.32 -8.78 9.32
N ARG A 20 29.43 -8.51 10.63
CA ARG A 20 28.51 -9.00 11.68
C ARG A 20 27.20 -8.21 11.78
N GLY A 21 26.93 -7.29 10.84
CA GLY A 21 25.67 -6.53 10.78
C GLY A 21 25.56 -5.36 11.76
N TYR A 22 26.66 -4.87 12.32
CA TYR A 22 26.63 -3.74 13.24
C TYR A 22 26.38 -2.43 12.47
N GLY A 23 25.51 -1.59 13.05
CA GLY A 23 25.32 -0.22 12.63
C GLY A 23 26.36 0.73 13.26
N TYR A 24 26.54 1.91 12.68
CA TYR A 24 27.42 2.99 13.12
C TYR A 24 27.30 3.31 14.62
N GLU A 25 26.10 3.44 15.22
CA GLU A 25 26.04 3.68 16.68
C GLU A 25 26.61 2.51 17.50
N ARG A 26 26.34 1.25 17.08
CA ARG A 26 26.93 0.07 17.74
C ARG A 26 28.43 -0.02 17.53
N ILE A 27 28.92 0.37 16.35
CA ILE A 27 30.35 0.42 16.05
C ILE A 27 31.02 1.53 16.88
N ARG A 28 30.43 2.72 16.97
CA ARG A 28 30.95 3.82 17.80
C ARG A 28 31.03 3.42 19.27
N LYS A 29 29.96 2.78 19.79
CA LYS A 29 29.93 2.23 21.14
C LYS A 29 31.04 1.19 21.35
N TYR A 30 31.16 0.23 20.43
CA TYR A 30 32.20 -0.80 20.49
C TYR A 30 33.61 -0.22 20.49
N LEU A 31 33.90 0.73 19.58
CA LEU A 31 35.22 1.38 19.49
C LEU A 31 35.55 2.20 20.74
N LYS A 32 34.56 2.86 21.35
CA LYS A 32 34.74 3.55 22.63
C LYS A 32 35.05 2.57 23.76
N GLU A 33 34.31 1.47 23.86
CA GLU A 33 34.44 0.50 24.94
C GLU A 33 35.70 -0.37 24.85
N HIS A 34 36.07 -0.83 23.65
CA HIS A 34 37.12 -1.84 23.46
C HIS A 34 38.43 -1.24 22.96
N HIS A 35 38.40 -0.04 22.37
CA HIS A 35 39.60 0.62 21.84
C HIS A 35 39.82 2.02 22.44
N GLY A 36 38.93 2.51 23.32
CA GLY A 36 39.04 3.85 23.90
C GLY A 36 38.88 5.00 22.89
N ILE A 37 38.41 4.72 21.68
CA ILE A 37 38.35 5.71 20.58
C ILE A 37 36.90 6.16 20.36
N GLU A 38 36.67 7.46 20.50
CA GLU A 38 35.43 8.07 20.04
C GLU A 38 35.54 8.50 18.59
N VAL A 39 34.80 7.81 17.71
CA VAL A 39 34.74 8.15 16.28
C VAL A 39 33.49 9.01 16.01
N PRO A 40 33.64 10.22 15.43
CA PRO A 40 32.51 11.00 14.95
C PRO A 40 31.73 10.25 13.86
N TYR A 41 30.42 10.46 13.80
CA TYR A 41 29.56 9.77 12.84
C TYR A 41 29.98 10.02 11.38
N SER A 42 30.36 11.25 11.05
CA SER A 42 30.86 11.65 9.72
C SER A 42 32.14 10.90 9.35
N THR A 43 33.06 10.75 10.31
CA THR A 43 34.30 10.01 10.12
C THR A 43 34.04 8.53 9.91
N LEU A 44 33.17 7.93 10.72
CA LEU A 44 32.79 6.53 10.55
C LEU A 44 32.11 6.30 9.19
N HIS A 45 31.27 7.23 8.74
CA HIS A 45 30.69 7.20 7.41
C HIS A 45 31.77 7.25 6.33
N TYR A 46 32.77 8.13 6.44
CA TYR A 46 33.90 8.18 5.50
C TYR A 46 34.70 6.86 5.47
N LEU A 47 35.06 6.31 6.64
CA LEU A 47 35.80 5.05 6.73
C LEU A 47 35.01 3.89 6.09
N VAL A 48 33.72 3.79 6.39
CA VAL A 48 32.87 2.72 5.85
C VAL A 48 32.63 2.90 4.35
N ARG A 49 32.23 4.10 3.90
CA ARG A 49 31.83 4.32 2.50
C ARG A 49 33.01 4.46 1.53
N ILE A 50 34.04 5.19 1.95
CA ILE A 50 35.13 5.63 1.07
C ILE A 50 36.33 4.71 1.22
N LYS A 51 36.76 4.41 2.47
CA LYS A 51 37.94 3.56 2.69
C LYS A 51 37.65 2.07 2.50
N LEU A 52 36.54 1.58 3.07
CA LEU A 52 36.14 0.16 2.96
C LEU A 52 35.28 -0.14 1.72
N GLY A 53 34.83 0.90 1.00
CA GLY A 53 33.94 0.73 -0.15
C GLY A 53 32.57 0.13 0.18
N ASP A 54 32.17 0.10 1.47
CA ASP A 54 30.96 -0.56 1.92
C ASP A 54 29.72 0.26 1.53
N ARG A 55 29.08 -0.17 0.45
CA ARG A 55 27.84 0.43 -0.07
C ARG A 55 26.57 -0.05 0.64
N ARG A 56 26.65 -0.96 1.62
CA ARG A 56 25.49 -1.38 2.44
C ARG A 56 24.98 -0.16 3.23
N THR A 57 23.72 0.26 3.00
CA THR A 57 23.15 1.44 3.67
C THR A 57 23.08 1.25 5.18
N TYR A 58 23.24 2.32 5.99
CA TYR A 58 23.24 2.28 7.47
C TYR A 58 21.92 1.79 8.14
N ARG A 59 20.91 1.39 7.37
CA ARG A 59 19.98 0.33 7.82
C ARG A 59 20.53 -1.04 7.43
N GLY A 60 21.81 -1.26 7.73
CA GLY A 60 22.65 -2.31 7.18
C GLY A 60 22.49 -3.60 7.96
N GLY A 61 21.24 -4.05 8.10
CA GLY A 61 21.04 -5.49 7.99
C GLY A 61 21.36 -5.87 6.54
N GLU A 62 21.71 -7.12 6.32
CA GLU A 62 21.52 -7.75 5.02
C GLU A 62 20.15 -7.33 4.45
N GLU A 63 20.05 -7.23 3.12
CA GLU A 63 18.73 -7.08 2.50
C GLU A 63 17.81 -8.10 3.16
N ILE A 64 16.67 -7.66 3.71
CA ILE A 64 15.71 -8.58 4.32
C ILE A 64 15.42 -9.63 3.25
N PRO A 65 15.80 -10.90 3.45
CA PRO A 65 15.60 -11.95 2.46
C PRO A 65 14.10 -12.23 2.45
N TRP A 66 13.38 -11.45 1.65
CA TRP A 66 11.94 -11.48 1.57
C TRP A 66 11.54 -12.01 0.20
N ASN A 67 10.67 -13.00 0.20
CA ASN A 67 10.11 -13.60 -1.00
C ASN A 67 8.62 -13.86 -0.80
N PRO A 68 7.74 -13.60 -1.79
CA PRO A 68 6.33 -13.85 -1.62
C PRO A 68 6.03 -15.36 -1.46
N GLU A 69 6.80 -16.25 -2.09
CA GLU A 69 6.62 -17.71 -1.98
C GLU A 69 6.80 -18.22 -0.53
N ASP A 70 7.68 -17.60 0.24
CA ASP A 70 7.84 -17.95 1.66
C ASP A 70 6.68 -17.47 2.52
N CYS A 71 5.96 -16.42 2.08
CA CYS A 71 4.72 -16.01 2.72
C CYS A 71 3.60 -17.01 2.40
N LEU A 72 3.56 -17.58 1.20
CA LEU A 72 2.51 -18.53 0.78
C LEU A 72 2.58 -19.88 1.53
N LYS A 73 3.75 -20.26 2.06
CA LYS A 73 3.92 -21.48 2.88
C LYS A 73 3.27 -21.41 4.25
N ASP A 74 2.98 -20.20 4.74
CA ASP A 74 2.38 -19.94 6.06
C ASP A 74 1.02 -19.26 5.85
N PRO A 75 -0.12 -19.92 6.17
CA PRO A 75 -1.45 -19.38 5.92
C PRO A 75 -1.68 -17.98 6.52
N LYS A 76 -1.07 -17.69 7.67
CA LYS A 76 -1.19 -16.38 8.32
C LYS A 76 -0.41 -15.31 7.55
N LYS A 77 0.79 -15.64 7.06
CA LYS A 77 1.57 -14.70 6.23
C LYS A 77 0.93 -14.51 4.86
N ALA A 78 0.38 -15.57 4.26
CA ALA A 78 -0.33 -15.52 3.00
C ALA A 78 -1.57 -14.59 3.09
N GLU A 79 -2.37 -14.72 4.16
CA GLU A 79 -3.48 -13.80 4.44
C GLU A 79 -3.02 -12.35 4.55
N LYS A 80 -1.93 -12.09 5.31
CA LYS A 80 -1.40 -10.71 5.47
C LYS A 80 -0.77 -10.16 4.19
N LEU A 81 -0.17 -11.01 3.36
CA LEU A 81 0.32 -10.63 2.05
C LEU A 81 -0.84 -10.23 1.13
N ALA A 82 -1.91 -11.02 1.09
CA ALA A 82 -3.10 -10.72 0.29
C ALA A 82 -3.74 -9.39 0.71
N TYR A 83 -3.86 -9.16 2.02
CA TYR A 83 -4.29 -7.88 2.58
C TYR A 83 -3.39 -6.72 2.12
N LEU A 84 -2.06 -6.85 2.23
CA LEU A 84 -1.12 -5.80 1.80
C LEU A 84 -1.16 -5.53 0.30
N ILE A 85 -1.43 -6.55 -0.53
CA ILE A 85 -1.67 -6.38 -1.97
C ILE A 85 -2.92 -5.52 -2.21
N GLY A 86 -4.01 -5.79 -1.47
CA GLY A 86 -5.22 -4.97 -1.49
C GLY A 86 -4.94 -3.50 -1.16
N VAL A 87 -4.19 -3.26 -0.06
CA VAL A 87 -3.75 -1.91 0.35
C VAL A 87 -2.84 -1.26 -0.69
N CYS A 88 -1.99 -2.05 -1.35
CA CYS A 88 -1.10 -1.56 -2.40
C CYS A 88 -1.87 -1.03 -3.61
N LEU A 89 -2.91 -1.75 -4.03
CA LEU A 89 -3.71 -1.41 -5.20
C LEU A 89 -4.72 -0.28 -4.94
N SER A 90 -5.02 0.05 -3.68
CA SER A 90 -5.80 1.23 -3.29
C SER A 90 -4.89 2.45 -3.03
N ASP A 91 -4.47 2.66 -1.78
CA ASP A 91 -3.99 3.94 -1.26
C ASP A 91 -2.48 3.99 -0.94
N ALA A 92 -1.82 2.83 -0.84
CA ALA A 92 -0.40 2.83 -0.52
C ALA A 92 0.47 3.26 -1.71
N ASN A 93 1.64 3.80 -1.40
CA ASN A 93 2.64 4.26 -2.35
C ASN A 93 3.89 3.38 -2.28
N VAL A 94 4.40 3.02 -3.46
CA VAL A 94 5.60 2.20 -3.63
C VAL A 94 6.59 3.02 -4.44
N TYR A 95 7.68 3.47 -3.83
CA TYR A 95 8.62 4.36 -4.51
C TYR A 95 10.07 4.16 -4.04
N SER A 96 11.01 4.52 -4.93
CA SER A 96 12.43 4.63 -4.63
C SER A 96 12.80 6.11 -4.53
N ASP A 97 13.68 6.47 -3.60
CA ASP A 97 14.17 7.85 -3.48
C ASP A 97 15.42 8.14 -4.34
N GLY A 98 15.78 7.23 -5.25
CA GLY A 98 16.97 7.33 -6.10
C GLY A 98 18.29 7.15 -5.34
N LYS A 99 18.26 7.12 -4.00
CA LYS A 99 19.43 6.96 -3.12
C LYS A 99 19.50 5.54 -2.55
N GLY A 100 18.95 4.57 -3.28
CA GLY A 100 18.94 3.16 -2.91
C GLY A 100 17.95 2.81 -1.79
N ARG A 101 16.96 3.66 -1.48
CA ARG A 101 15.92 3.31 -0.49
C ARG A 101 14.60 2.98 -1.17
N TYR A 102 14.22 1.73 -1.06
CA TYR A 102 13.01 1.14 -1.64
C TYR A 102 11.91 1.06 -0.59
N ARG A 103 10.80 1.76 -0.81
CA ARG A 103 9.79 2.01 0.23
C ARG A 103 8.40 1.56 -0.19
N PHE A 104 7.72 0.89 0.73
CA PHE A 104 6.27 0.82 0.79
C PHE A 104 5.81 1.81 1.85
N LYS A 105 4.82 2.66 1.55
CA LYS A 105 4.32 3.70 2.47
C LYS A 105 2.82 3.88 2.35
N LEU A 106 2.12 3.86 3.48
CA LEU A 106 0.73 4.31 3.61
C LEU A 106 0.69 5.61 4.43
N ARG A 107 -0.15 6.56 4.05
CA ARG A 107 -0.33 7.85 4.75
C ARG A 107 -1.79 8.29 4.75
N VAL A 108 -2.47 8.09 5.86
CA VAL A 108 -3.93 8.21 6.00
C VAL A 108 -4.30 8.94 7.30
N LYS A 109 -5.57 9.30 7.47
CA LYS A 109 -6.06 9.92 8.72
C LYS A 109 -6.29 8.90 9.83
N ASP A 110 -6.75 7.71 9.46
CA ASP A 110 -7.14 6.64 10.37
C ASP A 110 -5.90 5.94 10.95
N GLU A 111 -5.74 6.01 12.27
CA GLU A 111 -4.63 5.36 12.98
C GLU A 111 -4.78 3.84 13.03
N ALA A 112 -6.01 3.33 13.19
CA ALA A 112 -6.27 1.89 13.23
C ALA A 112 -5.89 1.21 11.91
N PHE A 113 -6.13 1.88 10.77
CA PHE A 113 -5.67 1.40 9.48
C PHE A 113 -4.14 1.36 9.38
N VAL A 114 -3.45 2.39 9.89
CA VAL A 114 -1.97 2.41 9.95
C VAL A 114 -1.44 1.27 10.81
N ASP A 115 -2.11 0.95 11.91
CA ASP A 115 -1.73 -0.10 12.84
C ASP A 115 -1.94 -1.50 12.28
N GLU A 116 -3.05 -1.74 11.59
CA GLU A 116 -3.30 -3.00 10.88
C GLU A 116 -2.24 -3.24 9.79
N VAL A 117 -1.90 -2.21 9.00
CA VAL A 117 -0.85 -2.32 7.98
C VAL A 117 0.53 -2.51 8.61
N TYR A 118 0.83 -1.84 9.73
CA TYR A 118 2.07 -2.08 10.48
C TYR A 118 2.20 -3.53 10.93
N ASN A 119 1.13 -4.09 11.52
CA ASN A 119 1.11 -5.47 11.98
C ASN A 119 1.21 -6.47 10.82
N ALA A 120 0.55 -6.21 9.69
CA ALA A 120 0.64 -7.03 8.50
C ALA A 120 2.08 -7.05 7.93
N LEU A 121 2.71 -5.88 7.78
CA LEU A 121 4.10 -5.76 7.32
C LEU A 121 5.07 -6.51 8.24
N LYS A 122 4.89 -6.39 9.57
CA LYS A 122 5.69 -7.13 10.56
C LYS A 122 5.50 -8.65 10.44
N THR A 123 4.26 -9.10 10.23
CA THR A 123 3.91 -10.52 10.13
C THR A 123 4.58 -11.19 8.94
N ILE A 124 4.65 -10.52 7.78
CA ILE A 124 5.33 -11.03 6.59
C ILE A 124 6.87 -10.92 6.67
N GLY A 125 7.43 -10.58 7.84
CA GLY A 125 8.87 -10.59 8.09
C GLY A 125 9.59 -9.27 7.77
N LEU A 126 8.86 -8.19 7.49
CA LEU A 126 9.49 -6.87 7.29
C LEU A 126 9.70 -6.14 8.62
N ARG A 127 10.45 -5.03 8.54
CA ARG A 127 10.72 -4.14 9.69
C ARG A 127 10.05 -2.78 9.47
N PRO A 128 8.72 -2.69 9.65
CA PRO A 128 7.99 -1.45 9.47
C PRO A 128 8.28 -0.46 10.61
N PHE A 129 7.97 0.80 10.36
CA PHE A 129 7.91 1.88 11.36
C PHE A 129 6.72 2.78 11.03
N LYS A 130 6.12 3.36 12.07
CA LYS A 130 4.95 4.25 11.95
C LYS A 130 5.21 5.58 12.64
N GLY A 131 4.39 6.58 12.32
CA GLY A 131 4.44 7.89 12.98
C GLY A 131 3.32 8.82 12.55
N TYR A 132 3.38 10.07 13.00
CA TYR A 132 2.38 11.08 12.74
C TYR A 132 3.00 12.34 12.12
N ILE A 133 2.37 12.90 11.09
CA ILE A 133 2.78 14.13 10.42
C ILE A 133 1.85 15.25 10.87
N ARG A 134 2.31 16.04 11.86
CA ARG A 134 1.50 17.11 12.49
C ARG A 134 0.95 18.14 11.49
N LYS A 135 1.76 18.54 10.50
CA LYS A 135 1.34 19.52 9.46
C LYS A 135 0.19 19.02 8.59
N GLU A 136 0.12 17.71 8.36
CA GLU A 136 -0.89 17.09 7.48
C GLU A 136 -2.06 16.48 8.25
N LYS A 137 -1.94 16.40 9.58
CA LYS A 137 -2.84 15.65 10.47
C LYS A 137 -3.09 14.22 9.96
N ARG A 138 -2.00 13.52 9.64
CA ARG A 138 -2.03 12.16 9.08
C ARG A 138 -1.06 11.23 9.78
N HIS A 139 -1.50 10.00 10.02
CA HIS A 139 -0.67 8.88 10.43
C HIS A 139 0.00 8.28 9.19
N TYR A 140 1.14 7.64 9.38
CA TYR A 140 1.80 6.90 8.32
C TYR A 140 2.48 5.65 8.84
N VAL A 141 2.61 4.66 7.97
CA VAL A 141 3.45 3.47 8.16
C VAL A 141 4.33 3.30 6.92
N CYS A 142 5.55 2.85 7.14
CA CYS A 142 6.53 2.63 6.10
C CYS A 142 7.36 1.37 6.38
N ALA A 143 7.69 0.63 5.35
CA ALA A 143 8.67 -0.46 5.39
C ALA A 143 9.70 -0.28 4.28
N TYR A 144 10.94 -0.62 4.59
CA TYR A 144 12.02 -0.70 3.61
C TYR A 144 12.27 -2.16 3.23
N GLY A 145 12.47 -2.42 1.93
CA GLY A 145 12.84 -3.73 1.43
C GLY A 145 12.84 -3.72 -0.09
N LYS A 146 13.97 -4.05 -0.73
CA LYS A 146 14.11 -3.95 -2.19
C LYS A 146 13.30 -5.05 -2.91
N ARG A 147 13.40 -6.32 -2.48
CA ARG A 147 12.53 -7.39 -3.00
C ARG A 147 11.04 -7.11 -2.80
N PHE A 148 10.62 -6.74 -1.58
CA PHE A 148 9.21 -6.40 -1.31
C PHE A 148 8.71 -5.21 -2.13
N TYR A 149 9.50 -4.15 -2.24
CA TYR A 149 9.22 -3.01 -3.12
C TYR A 149 9.06 -3.46 -4.58
N SER A 150 9.99 -4.29 -5.07
CA SER A 150 10.00 -4.73 -6.47
C SER A 150 8.76 -5.58 -6.76
N PHE A 151 8.43 -6.49 -5.85
CA PHE A 151 7.20 -7.27 -5.90
C PHE A 151 5.94 -6.37 -5.94
N MET A 152 5.80 -5.46 -4.97
CA MET A 152 4.64 -4.56 -4.92
C MET A 152 4.59 -3.60 -6.12
N LEU A 153 5.74 -3.21 -6.68
CA LEU A 153 5.81 -2.41 -7.90
C LEU A 153 5.35 -3.22 -9.11
N THR A 154 5.76 -4.49 -9.22
CA THR A 154 5.28 -5.40 -10.26
C THR A 154 3.77 -5.55 -10.17
N ILE A 155 3.22 -5.81 -8.97
CA ILE A 155 1.77 -5.87 -8.76
C ILE A 155 1.08 -4.55 -9.15
N LYS A 156 1.66 -3.39 -8.86
CA LYS A 156 1.08 -2.11 -9.29
C LYS A 156 1.05 -1.91 -10.81
N LYS A 157 2.10 -2.37 -11.51
CA LYS A 157 2.22 -2.25 -12.96
C LYS A 157 1.39 -3.30 -13.70
N HIS A 158 1.27 -4.48 -13.09
CA HIS A 158 0.61 -5.67 -13.62
C HIS A 158 -0.35 -6.24 -12.57
N PRO A 159 -1.47 -5.55 -12.26
CA PRO A 159 -2.35 -5.95 -11.16
C PRO A 159 -2.90 -7.37 -11.29
N GLU A 160 -3.06 -7.89 -12.51
CA GLU A 160 -3.51 -9.26 -12.79
C GLU A 160 -2.69 -10.34 -12.09
N ILE A 161 -1.38 -10.12 -11.91
CA ILE A 161 -0.47 -11.03 -11.20
C ILE A 161 -0.89 -11.20 -9.73
N ALA A 162 -1.59 -10.22 -9.15
CA ALA A 162 -2.10 -10.31 -7.78
C ALA A 162 -2.91 -11.59 -7.54
N LYS A 163 -3.66 -12.07 -8.56
CA LYS A 163 -4.51 -13.26 -8.46
C LYS A 163 -3.76 -14.52 -7.99
N GLU A 164 -2.48 -14.64 -8.34
CA GLU A 164 -1.63 -15.76 -7.94
C GLU A 164 -1.35 -15.76 -6.43
N TYR A 165 -1.24 -14.57 -5.83
CA TYR A 165 -0.85 -14.39 -4.44
C TYR A 165 -2.03 -14.18 -3.48
N ILE A 166 -3.24 -13.92 -4.00
CA ILE A 166 -4.45 -13.70 -3.20
C ILE A 166 -5.44 -14.85 -3.28
N LYS A 167 -5.20 -15.85 -4.12
CA LYS A 167 -6.04 -17.06 -4.22
C LYS A 167 -6.15 -17.69 -2.83
N GLU A 168 -7.36 -18.10 -2.44
CA GLU A 168 -7.71 -18.64 -1.10
C GLU A 168 -7.67 -17.61 0.04
N HIS A 169 -7.25 -16.37 -0.23
CA HIS A 169 -7.23 -15.26 0.72
C HIS A 169 -7.99 -14.04 0.18
N GLU A 170 -9.04 -14.27 -0.62
CA GLU A 170 -9.77 -13.22 -1.34
C GLU A 170 -10.40 -12.19 -0.40
N ILE A 171 -10.89 -12.64 0.77
CA ILE A 171 -11.50 -11.75 1.78
C ILE A 171 -10.45 -10.80 2.37
N ALA A 172 -9.23 -11.27 2.61
CA ALA A 172 -8.14 -10.44 3.14
C ALA A 172 -7.71 -9.38 2.12
N PHE A 173 -7.58 -9.77 0.84
CA PHE A 173 -7.36 -8.83 -0.25
C PHE A 173 -8.48 -7.77 -0.33
N LEU A 174 -9.74 -8.19 -0.33
CA LEU A 174 -10.88 -7.28 -0.38
C LEU A 174 -10.93 -6.34 0.83
N LYS A 175 -10.55 -6.82 2.03
CA LYS A 175 -10.39 -5.97 3.23
C LYS A 175 -9.37 -4.86 2.96
N GLY A 176 -8.17 -5.22 2.52
CA GLY A 176 -7.08 -4.25 2.29
C GLY A 176 -7.42 -3.22 1.22
N PHE A 177 -8.12 -3.65 0.16
CA PHE A 177 -8.61 -2.71 -0.85
C PHE A 177 -9.70 -1.78 -0.28
N TYR A 178 -10.66 -2.35 0.45
CA TYR A 178 -11.77 -1.60 1.06
C TYR A 178 -11.28 -0.53 2.04
N GLU A 179 -10.22 -0.77 2.80
CA GLU A 179 -9.69 0.22 3.73
C GLU A 179 -9.04 1.42 3.05
N GLY A 180 -8.60 1.31 1.79
CA GLY A 180 -8.14 2.48 1.02
C GLY A 180 -9.27 3.15 0.23
N ASP A 181 -9.97 2.36 -0.59
CA ASP A 181 -10.88 2.85 -1.64
C ASP A 181 -12.36 2.47 -1.41
N GLY A 182 -12.67 1.83 -0.29
CA GLY A 182 -14.00 1.37 0.05
C GLY A 182 -14.86 2.44 0.72
N CYS A 183 -16.18 2.25 0.64
CA CYS A 183 -17.13 3.13 1.31
C CYS A 183 -18.31 2.33 1.86
N LEU A 184 -18.80 2.71 3.03
CA LEU A 184 -20.05 2.22 3.59
C LEU A 184 -21.16 3.25 3.35
N GLY A 185 -22.23 2.86 2.65
CA GLY A 185 -23.34 3.77 2.34
C GLY A 185 -24.02 4.37 3.58
N LYS A 186 -24.65 5.54 3.42
CA LYS A 186 -25.27 6.37 4.49
C LYS A 186 -26.19 5.63 5.49
N ARG A 187 -26.82 4.52 5.10
CA ARG A 187 -27.66 3.69 6.01
C ARG A 187 -26.92 2.48 6.59
N LYS A 188 -25.58 2.46 6.52
CA LYS A 188 -24.66 1.42 7.01
C LYS A 188 -24.93 0.00 6.49
N LYS A 189 -25.62 -0.15 5.36
CA LYS A 189 -26.07 -1.47 4.86
C LYS A 189 -25.40 -1.94 3.58
N THR A 190 -24.71 -1.06 2.87
CA THR A 190 -24.16 -1.37 1.55
C THR A 190 -22.70 -1.02 1.49
N VAL A 191 -21.88 -2.02 1.22
CA VAL A 191 -20.44 -1.88 1.00
C VAL A 191 -20.21 -1.57 -0.47
N TYR A 192 -19.40 -0.56 -0.72
CA TYR A 192 -18.99 -0.11 -2.04
C TYR A 192 -17.49 -0.23 -2.21
N PHE A 193 -17.07 -0.66 -3.40
CA PHE A 193 -15.73 -0.47 -3.91
C PHE A 193 -15.82 0.48 -5.10
N SER A 194 -14.85 1.37 -5.27
CA SER A 194 -14.83 2.24 -6.45
C SER A 194 -13.42 2.45 -6.96
N ASN A 195 -13.25 2.45 -8.27
CA ASN A 195 -11.99 2.82 -8.88
C ASN A 195 -12.21 3.31 -10.32
N THR A 196 -11.25 4.06 -10.85
CA THR A 196 -11.24 4.46 -12.27
C THR A 196 -10.48 3.47 -13.14
N ASP A 197 -9.66 2.62 -12.54
CA ASP A 197 -8.87 1.59 -13.22
C ASP A 197 -9.67 0.31 -13.38
N LEU A 198 -10.01 -0.03 -14.63
CA LEU A 198 -10.76 -1.23 -14.98
C LEU A 198 -10.03 -2.52 -14.60
N THR A 199 -8.70 -2.55 -14.61
CA THR A 199 -7.92 -3.74 -14.26
C THR A 199 -8.07 -4.05 -12.78
N LYS A 200 -8.05 -3.02 -11.92
CA LYS A 200 -8.32 -3.18 -10.49
C LYS A 200 -9.75 -3.65 -10.24
N ILE A 201 -10.73 -3.08 -10.94
CA ILE A 201 -12.13 -3.52 -10.88
C ILE A 201 -12.24 -5.02 -11.21
N LYS A 202 -11.58 -5.49 -12.27
CA LYS A 202 -11.58 -6.91 -12.67
C LYS A 202 -11.03 -7.84 -11.59
N ILE A 203 -10.04 -7.39 -10.81
CA ILE A 203 -9.46 -8.19 -9.71
C ILE A 203 -10.40 -8.21 -8.52
N ILE A 204 -11.01 -7.07 -8.19
CA ILE A 204 -12.02 -6.99 -7.12
C ILE A 204 -13.20 -7.90 -7.45
N THR A 205 -13.75 -7.84 -8.67
CA THR A 205 -14.86 -8.71 -9.08
C THR A 205 -14.49 -10.18 -9.04
N TRP A 206 -13.29 -10.53 -9.54
CA TRP A 206 -12.78 -11.89 -9.44
C TRP A 206 -12.68 -12.39 -7.98
N ALA A 207 -12.20 -11.55 -7.07
CA ALA A 207 -12.09 -11.90 -5.65
C ALA A 207 -13.49 -12.01 -4.99
N LEU A 208 -14.42 -11.12 -5.34
CA LEU A 208 -15.81 -11.16 -4.86
C LEU A 208 -16.52 -12.45 -5.31
N GLU A 209 -16.37 -12.85 -6.57
CA GLU A 209 -16.96 -14.07 -7.13
C GLU A 209 -16.46 -15.31 -6.41
N ARG A 210 -15.14 -15.42 -6.23
CA ARG A 210 -14.52 -16.55 -5.54
C ARG A 210 -14.90 -16.62 -4.06
N ALA A 211 -15.07 -15.48 -3.41
CA ALA A 211 -15.58 -15.42 -2.03
C ALA A 211 -17.11 -15.63 -1.94
N GLY A 212 -17.81 -15.77 -3.08
CA GLY A 212 -19.25 -16.01 -3.15
C GLY A 212 -20.09 -14.79 -2.74
N PHE A 213 -19.60 -13.58 -3.01
CA PHE A 213 -20.34 -12.35 -2.77
C PHE A 213 -21.14 -11.94 -4.01
N LYS A 214 -22.40 -11.54 -3.79
CA LYS A 214 -23.25 -10.98 -4.84
C LYS A 214 -23.07 -9.46 -4.90
N TYR A 215 -22.84 -8.96 -6.11
CA TYR A 215 -22.59 -7.54 -6.33
C TYR A 215 -23.26 -7.03 -7.62
N ARG A 216 -23.33 -5.71 -7.75
CA ARG A 216 -23.73 -4.99 -8.96
C ARG A 216 -22.63 -4.02 -9.35
N ILE A 217 -22.42 -3.89 -10.66
CA ILE A 217 -21.52 -2.87 -11.22
C ILE A 217 -22.37 -1.72 -11.75
N GLY A 218 -21.96 -0.50 -11.45
CA GLY A 218 -22.48 0.70 -12.06
C GLY A 218 -21.36 1.65 -12.45
N VAL A 219 -21.67 2.58 -13.34
CA VAL A 219 -20.75 3.64 -13.74
C VAL A 219 -21.31 4.97 -13.28
N SER A 220 -20.41 5.79 -12.77
CA SER A 220 -20.71 7.02 -12.10
C SER A 220 -19.87 8.12 -12.76
N ARG A 221 -20.54 9.13 -13.33
CA ARG A 221 -19.91 10.32 -13.88
C ARG A 221 -20.20 11.48 -12.94
N THR A 222 -19.18 12.06 -12.33
CA THR A 222 -19.34 13.33 -11.64
C THR A 222 -19.45 14.39 -12.74
N LYS A 223 -20.64 14.99 -12.90
CA LYS A 223 -20.89 16.01 -13.93
C LYS A 223 -19.84 17.11 -13.82
N SER A 224 -19.45 17.64 -14.96
CA SER A 224 -19.03 19.03 -14.99
C SER A 224 -19.58 19.86 -16.11
N GLY A 225 -20.04 21.04 -15.75
CA GLY A 225 -20.24 22.17 -16.64
C GLY A 225 -19.44 23.38 -16.17
N LYS A 226 -19.36 24.41 -17.01
CA LYS A 226 -19.12 25.77 -16.52
C LYS A 226 -20.50 26.42 -16.41
N ILE A 227 -20.81 27.04 -15.29
CA ILE A 227 -21.95 27.96 -15.20
C ILE A 227 -21.34 29.35 -15.17
N VAL A 228 -21.81 30.21 -16.07
CA VAL A 228 -21.53 31.65 -16.04
C VAL A 228 -22.66 32.26 -15.21
N GLU A 229 -22.32 32.80 -14.05
CA GLU A 229 -23.24 33.49 -13.17
C GLU A 229 -22.51 34.76 -12.69
N ASN A 230 -23.06 35.94 -13.01
CA ASN A 230 -22.50 37.25 -12.67
C ASN A 230 -21.02 37.43 -13.05
N ASP A 231 -20.67 37.16 -14.31
CA ASP A 231 -19.32 37.33 -14.88
C ASP A 231 -18.17 36.58 -14.17
N ARG A 232 -18.49 35.59 -13.33
CA ARG A 232 -17.51 34.69 -12.70
C ARG A 232 -17.56 33.30 -13.33
N ILE A 233 -16.43 32.83 -13.86
CA ILE A 233 -16.29 31.46 -14.36
C ILE A 233 -16.10 30.52 -13.15
N ARG A 234 -17.12 29.72 -12.81
CA ARG A 234 -16.94 28.52 -11.99
C ARG A 234 -16.61 27.33 -12.90
N VAL A 235 -15.40 26.78 -12.76
CA VAL A 235 -14.99 25.53 -13.42
C VAL A 235 -15.52 24.35 -12.61
N ILE A 236 -16.50 23.61 -13.15
CA ILE A 236 -16.72 22.23 -12.70
C ILE A 236 -15.75 21.35 -13.54
N ARG A 237 -15.13 20.31 -12.96
CA ARG A 237 -14.15 19.44 -13.63
C ARG A 237 -14.78 18.14 -14.13
N ARG A 238 -14.67 17.80 -15.43
CA ARG A 238 -15.23 16.55 -16.00
C ARG A 238 -14.43 15.44 -15.36
N THR A 239 -15.03 14.78 -14.38
CA THR A 239 -14.35 13.67 -13.71
C THR A 239 -14.31 12.47 -14.64
N ARG A 240 -13.21 11.72 -14.58
CA ARG A 240 -13.14 10.42 -15.24
C ARG A 240 -14.28 9.54 -14.71
N PRO A 241 -14.90 8.71 -15.56
CA PRO A 241 -15.92 7.77 -15.09
C PRO A 241 -15.33 6.90 -13.97
N VAL A 242 -16.04 6.84 -12.85
CA VAL A 242 -15.70 5.97 -11.72
C VAL A 242 -16.59 4.74 -11.83
N ILE A 243 -15.97 3.57 -11.82
CA ILE A 243 -16.70 2.30 -11.77
C ILE A 243 -16.95 1.99 -10.30
N ILE A 244 -18.21 1.69 -9.97
CA ILE A 244 -18.65 1.40 -8.61
C ILE A 244 -19.15 -0.04 -8.57
N ILE A 245 -18.61 -0.81 -7.63
CA ILE A 245 -19.12 -2.13 -7.26
C ILE A 245 -19.90 -1.97 -5.97
N SER A 246 -21.13 -2.46 -5.95
CA SER A 246 -22.01 -2.42 -4.78
C SER A 246 -22.42 -3.84 -4.40
N LEU A 247 -22.17 -4.20 -3.15
CA LEU A 247 -22.61 -5.49 -2.60
C LEU A 247 -24.11 -5.44 -2.27
N ASP A 248 -24.83 -6.54 -2.46
CA ASP A 248 -26.20 -6.62 -1.92
C ASP A 248 -26.19 -6.60 -0.37
N SER A 249 -27.37 -6.47 0.24
CA SER A 249 -27.46 -6.34 1.70
C SER A 249 -26.89 -7.54 2.46
N ASN A 250 -27.09 -8.76 1.94
CA ASN A 250 -26.59 -9.97 2.59
C ASN A 250 -25.06 -10.08 2.46
N SER A 251 -24.55 -9.83 1.27
CA SER A 251 -23.12 -9.86 0.96
C SER A 251 -22.38 -8.74 1.69
N SER A 252 -22.98 -7.56 1.84
CA SER A 252 -22.43 -6.46 2.64
C SER A 252 -22.31 -6.85 4.11
N ARG A 253 -23.36 -7.43 4.71
CA ARG A 253 -23.31 -7.92 6.10
C ARG A 253 -22.24 -8.99 6.28
N ARG A 254 -22.22 -9.98 5.39
CA ARG A 254 -21.24 -11.08 5.40
C ARG A 254 -19.82 -10.57 5.24
N PHE A 255 -19.57 -9.63 4.32
CA PHE A 255 -18.27 -9.00 4.15
C PHE A 255 -17.83 -8.30 5.44
N LEU A 256 -18.69 -7.46 6.03
CA LEU A 256 -18.34 -6.73 7.26
C LEU A 256 -18.07 -7.65 8.45
N ALA A 257 -18.72 -8.82 8.50
CA ALA A 257 -18.52 -9.84 9.54
C ALA A 257 -17.22 -10.63 9.34
N LEU A 258 -16.87 -10.98 8.10
CA LEU A 258 -15.69 -11.76 7.77
C LEU A 258 -14.43 -10.90 7.70
N ALA A 259 -14.47 -9.80 6.94
CA ALA A 259 -13.33 -8.91 6.71
C ALA A 259 -12.98 -8.05 7.93
N LYS A 260 -13.98 -7.72 8.77
CA LYS A 260 -13.82 -6.87 9.95
C LYS A 260 -12.92 -5.64 9.69
N PRO A 261 -13.29 -4.77 8.72
CA PRO A 261 -12.46 -3.62 8.37
C PRO A 261 -12.33 -2.66 9.57
N CYS A 262 -11.12 -2.15 9.75
CA CYS A 262 -10.75 -1.23 10.83
C CYS A 262 -11.37 0.14 10.63
N ILE A 263 -11.47 0.59 9.37
CA ILE A 263 -12.11 1.86 9.05
C ILE A 263 -13.63 1.70 9.14
N LYS A 264 -14.18 2.12 10.27
CA LYS A 264 -15.61 2.35 10.45
C LYS A 264 -15.81 3.69 11.17
N GLU A 265 -16.62 4.55 10.57
CA GLU A 265 -17.38 5.67 11.18
C GLU A 265 -16.98 7.15 10.93
N GLU A 266 -15.74 7.53 10.58
CA GLU A 266 -15.36 8.97 10.68
C GLU A 266 -15.54 9.90 9.45
N ASN A 267 -16.21 9.51 8.35
CA ASN A 267 -16.47 10.44 7.23
C ASN A 267 -17.95 10.52 6.83
N LEU A 268 -18.85 10.81 7.77
CA LEU A 268 -20.26 11.10 7.44
C LEU A 268 -20.78 12.48 7.90
N GLU A 269 -20.01 13.28 8.64
CA GLU A 269 -20.26 14.74 8.68
C GLU A 269 -19.75 15.43 7.42
N GLY A 270 -18.76 14.83 6.75
CA GLY A 270 -18.61 15.01 5.32
C GLY A 270 -19.81 14.38 4.65
N LYS A 271 -20.72 15.20 4.12
CA LYS A 271 -21.68 14.80 3.09
C LYS A 271 -20.97 13.74 2.21
N LEU A 272 -21.62 12.61 1.87
CA LEU A 272 -21.37 11.98 0.55
C LEU A 272 -21.08 13.17 -0.36
N PRO A 273 -19.94 13.26 -1.08
CA PRO A 273 -19.73 14.38 -2.00
C PRO A 273 -21.08 14.63 -2.63
N LYS A 274 -21.60 15.88 -2.61
CA LYS A 274 -22.97 16.15 -3.12
C LYS A 274 -23.16 15.53 -4.53
N ASP A 275 -22.02 15.23 -5.15
CA ASP A 275 -21.80 14.62 -6.43
C ASP A 275 -21.35 13.14 -6.40
N HIS A 276 -21.36 12.36 -5.31
CA HIS A 276 -21.05 10.92 -5.40
C HIS A 276 -22.12 10.29 -6.29
N PRO A 277 -21.78 9.91 -7.53
CA PRO A 277 -22.82 9.72 -8.50
C PRO A 277 -23.58 8.45 -8.16
N LYS A 278 -24.91 8.55 -8.13
CA LYS A 278 -25.75 7.36 -8.22
C LYS A 278 -25.37 6.69 -9.55
N PRO A 279 -25.21 5.36 -9.58
CA PRO A 279 -24.93 4.67 -10.83
C PRO A 279 -26.02 5.04 -11.85
N LEU A 280 -25.60 5.62 -12.98
CA LEU A 280 -26.52 6.11 -14.02
C LEU A 280 -27.16 4.93 -14.78
N SER A 281 -26.45 3.81 -14.83
CA SER A 281 -26.92 2.50 -15.26
C SER A 281 -26.42 1.44 -14.27
N THR A 282 -27.28 0.47 -13.96
CA THR A 282 -26.95 -0.64 -13.08
C THR A 282 -27.05 -1.94 -13.85
N TYR A 283 -25.96 -2.69 -13.91
CA TYR A 283 -25.94 -4.01 -14.54
C TYR A 283 -25.94 -5.07 -13.43
N LYS A 284 -26.89 -6.01 -13.51
CA LYS A 284 -26.84 -7.23 -12.70
C LYS A 284 -25.87 -8.18 -13.39
N ALA A 285 -24.81 -8.60 -12.71
CA ALA A 285 -23.99 -9.70 -13.19
C ALA A 285 -24.81 -11.00 -13.04
N ASN A 286 -25.24 -11.57 -14.17
CA ASN A 286 -25.80 -12.93 -14.19
C ASN A 286 -24.62 -13.90 -14.26
N TYR A 287 -24.54 -14.82 -13.29
CA TYR A 287 -23.46 -15.78 -13.13
C TYR A 287 -23.56 -16.90 -14.16
N SER A 288 -23.16 -16.63 -15.40
CA SER A 288 -22.84 -17.66 -16.41
C SER A 288 -22.29 -16.98 -17.67
N VAL A 289 -21.04 -17.29 -18.00
CA VAL A 289 -20.39 -17.15 -19.32
C VAL A 289 -20.78 -15.88 -20.11
N GLY A 290 -20.05 -14.77 -19.90
CA GLY A 290 -20.25 -13.59 -20.75
C GLY A 290 -19.75 -12.22 -20.25
N MET A 291 -19.10 -12.13 -19.09
CA MET A 291 -18.71 -10.82 -18.51
C MET A 291 -17.69 -10.04 -19.36
N ASN A 292 -16.95 -10.72 -20.25
CA ASN A 292 -15.99 -10.09 -21.16
C ASN A 292 -16.63 -9.29 -22.30
N PHE A 293 -17.87 -9.62 -22.72
CA PHE A 293 -18.48 -9.03 -23.92
C PHE A 293 -19.33 -7.79 -23.63
N ILE A 294 -19.94 -7.71 -22.44
CA ILE A 294 -20.83 -6.60 -22.04
C ILE A 294 -20.01 -5.41 -21.51
N LEU A 295 -18.95 -5.67 -20.73
CA LEU A 295 -18.08 -4.61 -20.21
C LEU A 295 -17.27 -3.92 -21.32
N THR A 296 -16.99 -4.59 -22.44
CA THR A 296 -16.11 -4.03 -23.50
C THR A 296 -16.86 -3.13 -24.47
N LYS A 297 -18.02 -3.53 -25.01
CA LYS A 297 -18.71 -2.71 -26.04
C LYS A 297 -19.23 -1.37 -25.51
N GLU A 298 -19.88 -1.34 -24.35
CA GLU A 298 -20.42 -0.08 -23.82
C GLU A 298 -19.32 0.80 -23.21
N ILE A 299 -18.38 0.25 -22.41
CA ILE A 299 -17.30 1.08 -21.83
C ILE A 299 -16.38 1.66 -22.92
N MET A 300 -16.05 0.90 -23.99
CA MET A 300 -15.24 1.43 -25.09
C MET A 300 -15.96 2.54 -25.87
N SER A 301 -17.27 2.45 -26.06
CA SER A 301 -18.07 3.52 -26.70
C SER A 301 -18.17 4.81 -25.88
N PHE A 302 -17.82 4.75 -24.59
CA PHE A 302 -17.86 5.88 -23.66
C PHE A 302 -16.48 6.48 -23.35
N THR A 303 -15.41 5.93 -23.92
CA THR A 303 -14.02 6.39 -23.77
C THR A 303 -13.40 6.99 -25.03
N SER A 304 -14.10 6.93 -26.16
CA SER A 304 -13.76 7.62 -27.42
C SER A 304 -14.23 9.07 -27.44
#